data_AF-A0A9K3DM39-F1
#
_entry.id   AF-A0A9K3DM39-F1
#
_cell.length_a   1.000
_cell.length_b   1.000
_cell.length_c   1.000
_cell.angle_alpha   90.00
_cell.angle_beta   90.00
_cell.angle_gamma   90.00
#
_symmetry.space_group_name_H-M   'P 1'
#
loop_
_entity.id
_entity.type
_entity.pdbx_description
1 polymer ?
#
loop_
_entity_poly.entity_id
_entity_poly.type
_entity_poly.pdbx_seq_one_letter_code
_entity_poly.pdbx_strand_id
1 'polypeptide(L)'
;MEDVSSLVGASIQCWTNTLSYLWADLLNNIRGVQNLSVGDFPFTSPMPVFSNVKQLELNRLWKSGQFTHFLEHCPALKVLCIDSVDWRVFKSEESSWVEFQSKLIPFCMLTNLTTIKFSKCKGDKSDMEFWGMHKF
;
A
#
# COMPACT_ATOMS: atom_id res chain seq x y z
N MET A 1 -8.05 -2.56 25.87
CA MET A 1 -8.15 -2.99 24.46
C MET A 1 -8.14 -4.50 24.48
N GLU A 2 -9.13 -5.16 23.89
CA GLU A 2 -9.21 -6.63 23.84
C GLU A 2 -7.97 -7.20 23.12
N ASP A 3 -7.60 -8.43 23.46
CA ASP A 3 -6.47 -9.12 22.85
C ASP A 3 -6.79 -9.44 21.38
N VAL A 4 -6.24 -8.65 20.47
CA VAL A 4 -6.38 -8.82 19.01
C VAL A 4 -5.41 -9.87 18.45
N SER A 5 -4.79 -10.69 19.29
CA SER A 5 -3.86 -11.75 18.88
C SER A 5 -4.47 -12.80 17.93
N SER A 6 -5.79 -12.99 17.99
CA SER A 6 -6.53 -13.94 17.13
C SER A 6 -6.94 -13.35 15.77
N LEU A 7 -6.69 -12.06 15.52
CA LEU A 7 -7.16 -11.36 14.33
C LEU A 7 -6.41 -11.85 13.08
N VAL A 8 -7.15 -12.41 12.12
CA VAL A 8 -6.57 -12.88 10.84
C VAL A 8 -6.50 -11.77 9.80
N GLY A 9 -7.35 -10.75 9.90
CA GLY A 9 -7.37 -9.62 8.98
C GLY A 9 -7.87 -8.33 9.59
N ALA A 10 -7.39 -7.21 9.06
CA ALA A 10 -7.80 -5.87 9.45
C ALA A 10 -8.09 -5.01 8.21
N SER A 11 -9.06 -4.10 8.35
CA SER A 11 -9.36 -3.08 7.34
C SER A 11 -9.32 -1.71 8.01
N ILE A 12 -8.53 -0.80 7.47
CA ILE A 12 -8.39 0.57 7.95
C ILE A 12 -8.77 1.51 6.82
N GLN A 13 -9.69 2.41 7.09
CA GLN A 13 -10.00 3.52 6.20
C GLN A 13 -9.90 4.83 6.97
N CYS A 14 -9.09 5.77 6.48
CA CYS A 14 -8.83 7.03 7.16
C CYS A 14 -9.37 8.22 6.35
N TRP A 15 -10.22 9.04 6.95
CA TRP A 15 -10.60 10.32 6.36
C TRP A 15 -9.60 11.35 6.91
N THR A 16 -9.12 12.26 6.05
CA THR A 16 -7.90 13.10 6.20
C THR A 16 -7.76 13.98 7.46
N ASN A 17 -8.59 13.82 8.48
CA ASN A 17 -8.71 14.72 9.63
C ASN A 17 -8.39 14.05 10.98
N THR A 18 -7.91 12.79 10.98
CA THR A 18 -7.68 12.02 12.21
C THR A 18 -6.23 12.17 12.71
N LEU A 19 -6.08 12.36 14.02
CA LEU A 19 -4.82 12.66 14.70
C LEU A 19 -3.71 11.61 14.44
N SER A 20 -2.55 12.08 13.99
CA SER A 20 -1.41 11.26 13.54
C SER A 20 -0.91 10.23 14.56
N TYR A 21 -1.00 10.54 15.86
CA TYR A 21 -0.46 9.71 16.93
C TYR A 21 -1.28 8.44 17.22
N LEU A 22 -2.59 8.44 16.94
CA LEU A 22 -3.44 7.26 17.15
C LEU A 22 -3.14 6.14 16.14
N TRP A 23 -2.51 6.49 15.01
CA TRP A 23 -2.20 5.53 13.95
C TRP A 23 -1.05 4.61 14.31
N ALA A 24 0.01 5.12 14.95
CA ALA A 24 1.15 4.29 15.35
C ALA A 24 0.70 3.15 16.28
N ASP A 25 -0.14 3.47 17.26
CA ASP A 25 -0.68 2.47 18.19
C ASP A 25 -1.61 1.48 17.49
N LEU A 26 -2.50 1.97 16.62
CA LEU A 26 -3.39 1.10 15.85
C LEU A 26 -2.61 0.11 14.97
N LEU A 27 -1.63 0.61 14.20
CA LEU A 27 -0.81 -0.21 13.31
C LEU A 27 0.00 -1.25 14.10
N ASN A 28 0.56 -0.87 15.25
CA ASN A 28 1.29 -1.79 16.12
C ASN A 28 0.40 -2.92 16.65
N ASN A 29 -0.86 -2.64 16.98
CA ASN A 29 -1.80 -3.64 17.47
C ASN A 29 -2.21 -4.66 16.39
N ILE A 30 -2.18 -4.28 15.11
CA ILE A 30 -2.57 -5.18 14.01
C ILE A 30 -1.39 -5.82 13.27
N ARG A 31 -0.16 -5.68 13.77
CA ARG A 31 1.05 -6.23 13.09
C ARG A 31 1.00 -7.74 12.81
N GLY A 32 0.18 -8.47 13.56
CA GLY A 32 0.03 -9.91 13.47
C GLY A 32 -0.86 -10.41 12.32
N VAL A 33 -1.64 -9.53 11.68
CA VAL A 33 -2.64 -9.95 10.69
C VAL A 33 -2.03 -10.52 9.42
N GLN A 34 -2.77 -11.40 8.75
CA GLN A 34 -2.39 -11.97 7.46
C GLN A 34 -2.97 -11.18 6.28
N ASN A 35 -4.13 -10.56 6.48
CA ASN A 35 -4.81 -9.77 5.47
C ASN A 35 -4.95 -8.33 5.96
N LEU A 36 -4.44 -7.37 5.18
CA LEU A 36 -4.53 -5.97 5.51
C LEU A 36 -5.18 -5.22 4.35
N SER A 37 -6.26 -4.49 4.64
CA SER A 37 -6.87 -3.55 3.70
C SER A 37 -6.67 -2.13 4.23
N VAL A 38 -6.18 -1.24 3.38
CA VAL A 38 -5.89 0.15 3.74
C VAL A 38 -6.51 1.08 2.71
N GLY A 39 -7.08 2.19 3.18
CA GLY A 39 -7.63 3.24 2.34
C GLY A 39 -7.38 4.62 2.91
N ASP A 40 -7.08 5.58 2.04
CA ASP A 40 -7.00 7.01 2.37
C ASP A 40 -6.03 7.31 3.55
N PHE A 41 -4.93 6.55 3.68
CA PHE A 41 -4.05 6.55 4.86
C PHE A 41 -3.02 7.71 4.88
N PRO A 42 -2.86 8.45 6.00
CA PRO A 42 -1.87 9.51 6.13
C PRO A 42 -0.48 8.95 6.45
N PHE A 43 0.49 9.19 5.57
CA PHE A 43 1.87 8.67 5.67
C PHE A 43 2.78 9.41 6.65
N THR A 44 2.22 10.18 7.58
CA THR A 44 3.01 10.96 8.54
C THR A 44 3.41 10.17 9.79
N SER A 45 3.00 8.90 9.91
CA SER A 45 3.30 8.05 11.07
C SER A 45 4.44 7.06 10.76
N PRO A 46 5.35 6.79 11.72
CA PRO A 46 6.23 5.63 11.62
C PRO A 46 5.38 4.36 11.46
N MET A 47 5.80 3.48 10.54
CA MET A 47 5.05 2.28 10.17
C MET A 47 5.74 1.04 10.73
N PRO A 48 5.01 0.11 11.38
CA PRO A 48 5.62 -1.13 11.84
C PRO A 48 5.87 -2.07 10.65
N VAL A 49 6.77 -3.02 10.85
CA VAL A 49 6.96 -4.14 9.91
C VAL A 49 5.82 -5.15 10.10
N PHE A 50 5.11 -5.42 9.02
CA PHE A 50 4.02 -6.39 8.92
C PHE A 50 4.55 -7.73 8.40
N SER A 51 5.30 -8.44 9.24
CA SER A 51 5.97 -9.69 8.85
C SER A 51 5.02 -10.82 8.44
N ASN A 52 3.77 -10.78 8.90
CA ASN A 52 2.77 -11.83 8.69
C ASN A 52 1.80 -11.55 7.54
N VAL A 53 1.80 -10.32 7.01
CA VAL A 53 0.87 -9.92 5.95
C VAL A 53 1.24 -10.65 4.66
N LYS A 54 0.29 -11.46 4.19
CA LYS A 54 0.36 -12.21 2.93
C LYS A 54 -0.49 -11.57 1.85
N GLN A 55 -1.53 -10.84 2.23
CA GLN A 55 -2.40 -10.11 1.31
C GLN A 55 -2.55 -8.67 1.76
N LEU A 56 -2.24 -7.74 0.86
CA LEU A 56 -2.41 -6.31 1.03
C LEU A 56 -3.42 -5.82 0.00
N GLU A 57 -4.45 -5.14 0.46
CA GLU A 57 -5.41 -4.43 -0.37
C GLU A 57 -5.24 -2.93 -0.16
N LEU A 58 -5.01 -2.24 -1.26
CA LEU A 58 -4.93 -0.79 -1.33
C LEU A 58 -6.19 -0.31 -2.01
N ASN A 59 -7.05 0.39 -1.28
CA ASN A 59 -8.31 0.89 -1.79
C ASN A 59 -8.32 2.42 -1.90
N ARG A 60 -9.09 2.96 -2.85
CA ARG A 60 -9.34 4.41 -3.05
C ARG A 60 -8.12 5.22 -3.47
N LEU A 61 -7.98 6.44 -2.94
CA LEU A 61 -7.02 7.44 -3.40
C LEU A 61 -5.68 7.24 -2.72
N TRP A 62 -4.65 7.02 -3.53
CA TRP A 62 -3.26 6.98 -3.10
C TRP A 62 -2.51 8.05 -3.89
N LYS A 63 -1.61 8.78 -3.22
CA LYS A 63 -0.67 9.67 -3.91
C LYS A 63 0.52 8.88 -4.44
N SER A 64 1.32 9.53 -5.28
CA SER A 64 2.61 8.99 -5.73
C SER A 64 3.49 8.56 -4.54
N GLY A 65 4.21 7.44 -4.69
CA GLY A 65 5.19 6.94 -3.71
C GLY A 65 4.61 6.46 -2.36
N GLN A 66 3.30 6.60 -2.14
CA GLN A 66 2.68 6.22 -0.87
C GLN A 66 2.57 4.70 -0.70
N PHE A 67 2.12 4.00 -1.73
CA PHE A 67 1.94 2.55 -1.64
C PHE A 67 3.27 1.78 -1.48
N THR A 68 4.40 2.33 -1.98
CA THR A 68 5.71 1.66 -1.88
C THR A 68 6.14 1.50 -0.43
N HIS A 69 5.77 2.45 0.43
CA HIS A 69 6.02 2.37 1.87
C HIS A 69 5.37 1.10 2.48
N PHE A 70 4.16 0.73 2.06
CA PHE A 70 3.52 -0.51 2.53
C PHE A 70 4.21 -1.76 1.98
N LEU A 71 4.67 -1.72 0.74
CA LEU A 71 5.41 -2.84 0.14
C LEU A 71 6.74 -3.08 0.88
N GLU A 72 7.46 -2.03 1.26
CA GLU A 72 8.69 -2.13 2.04
C GLU A 72 8.47 -2.76 3.43
N HIS A 73 7.30 -2.53 4.03
CA HIS A 73 6.97 -3.01 5.37
C HIS A 73 6.24 -4.36 5.38
N CYS A 74 5.93 -4.95 4.22
CA CYS A 74 5.25 -6.25 4.12
C CYS A 74 6.16 -7.30 3.45
N PRO A 75 7.22 -7.79 4.12
CA PRO A 75 8.23 -8.64 3.49
C PRO A 75 7.68 -9.99 3.00
N ALA A 76 6.63 -10.52 3.63
CA ALA A 76 6.01 -11.81 3.29
C ALA A 76 4.83 -11.70 2.30
N LEU A 77 4.64 -10.53 1.69
CA LEU A 77 3.50 -10.25 0.82
C LEU A 77 3.48 -11.16 -0.40
N LYS A 78 2.35 -11.84 -0.63
CA LYS A 78 2.11 -12.72 -1.79
C LYS A 78 1.08 -12.16 -2.77
N VAL A 79 0.08 -11.45 -2.25
CA VAL A 79 -1.03 -10.92 -3.04
C VAL A 79 -1.16 -9.42 -2.79
N LEU A 80 -1.02 -8.63 -3.85
CA LEU A 80 -1.32 -7.20 -3.86
C LEU A 80 -2.62 -6.97 -4.62
N CYS A 81 -3.62 -6.41 -3.94
CA CYS A 81 -4.87 -5.96 -4.54
C CYS A 81 -4.88 -4.43 -4.59
N ILE A 82 -5.15 -3.87 -5.76
CA ILE A 82 -5.25 -2.43 -5.99
C ILE A 82 -6.68 -2.17 -6.46
N ASP A 83 -7.52 -1.60 -5.59
CA ASP A 83 -8.93 -1.31 -5.85
C ASP A 83 -9.20 0.20 -5.92
N SER A 84 -9.94 0.64 -6.94
CA SER A 84 -10.48 2.00 -7.04
C SER A 84 -9.42 3.12 -7.00
N VAL A 85 -8.25 2.90 -7.60
CA VAL A 85 -7.21 3.93 -7.76
C VAL A 85 -7.54 4.86 -8.92
N ASP A 86 -7.50 6.18 -8.67
CA ASP A 86 -7.58 7.22 -9.70
C ASP A 86 -6.16 7.63 -10.13
N TRP A 87 -5.70 7.06 -11.25
CA TRP A 87 -4.34 7.27 -11.75
C TRP A 87 -4.07 8.70 -12.21
N ARG A 88 -5.10 9.50 -12.45
CA ARG A 88 -4.94 10.91 -12.85
C ARG A 88 -4.33 11.76 -11.74
N VAL A 89 -4.49 11.34 -10.48
CA VAL A 89 -3.86 11.99 -9.32
C VAL A 89 -2.34 11.83 -9.37
N PHE A 90 -1.85 10.71 -9.90
CA PHE A 90 -0.41 10.41 -10.00
C PHE A 90 0.30 11.28 -11.05
N LYS A 91 -0.35 11.59 -12.18
CA LYS A 91 0.20 12.42 -13.27
C LYS A 91 0.44 13.89 -12.86
N SER A 92 -0.35 14.43 -11.94
CA SER A 92 -0.25 15.86 -11.57
C SER A 92 1.04 16.26 -10.85
N GLU A 93 1.86 15.29 -10.43
CA GLU A 93 3.14 15.50 -9.74
C GLU A 93 4.36 15.15 -10.62
N GLU A 94 4.21 15.15 -11.96
CA GLU A 94 5.23 14.78 -12.99
C GLU A 94 6.66 15.34 -12.75
N SER A 95 6.81 16.49 -12.09
CA SER A 95 8.13 17.05 -11.76
C SER A 95 8.89 16.33 -10.64
N SER A 96 8.22 15.47 -9.85
CA SER A 96 8.84 14.72 -8.76
C SER A 96 9.17 13.26 -9.12
N TRP A 97 8.64 12.75 -10.24
CA TRP A 97 8.80 11.35 -10.64
C TRP A 97 10.18 11.00 -11.22
N VAL A 98 10.89 11.99 -11.78
CA VAL A 98 12.23 11.77 -12.37
C VAL A 98 13.25 11.38 -11.30
N GLU A 99 13.07 11.78 -10.03
CA GLU A 99 13.93 11.34 -8.92
C GLU A 99 13.55 9.96 -8.36
N PHE A 100 12.31 9.50 -8.56
CA PHE A 100 11.82 8.21 -8.06
C PHE A 100 12.22 7.01 -8.93
N GLN A 101 12.65 7.23 -10.17
CA GLN A 101 13.15 6.16 -11.05
C GLN A 101 14.40 5.45 -10.50
N SER A 102 15.05 5.98 -9.46
CA SER A 102 16.34 5.47 -8.96
C SER A 102 16.30 4.77 -7.60
N LYS A 103 15.15 4.59 -6.93
CA LYS A 103 15.13 3.99 -5.58
C LYS A 103 14.27 2.74 -5.51
N LEU A 104 14.94 1.62 -5.77
CA LEU A 104 14.71 0.26 -5.27
C LEU A 104 13.28 -0.28 -5.39
N ILE A 105 13.11 -1.23 -6.30
CA ILE A 105 11.94 -2.12 -6.31
C ILE A 105 11.83 -2.76 -4.91
N PRO A 106 10.68 -2.64 -4.21
CA PRO A 106 10.52 -3.22 -2.88
C PRO A 106 10.82 -4.71 -2.88
N PHE A 107 11.60 -5.18 -1.89
CA PHE A 107 12.10 -6.55 -1.85
C PHE A 107 10.99 -7.61 -1.95
N CYS A 108 9.80 -7.34 -1.37
CA CYS A 108 8.66 -8.24 -1.45
C CYS A 108 8.19 -8.47 -2.90
N MET A 109 8.32 -7.47 -3.78
CA MET A 109 7.95 -7.57 -5.19
C MET A 109 8.89 -8.48 -5.98
N LEU A 110 10.15 -8.56 -5.57
CA LEU A 110 11.18 -9.39 -6.20
C LEU A 110 11.13 -10.85 -5.73
N THR A 111 10.64 -11.10 -4.52
CA THR A 111 10.80 -12.40 -3.87
C THR A 111 9.50 -13.17 -3.68
N ASN A 112 8.51 -12.57 -3.02
CA ASN A 112 7.34 -13.27 -2.51
C ASN A 112 6.05 -12.95 -3.25
N LEU A 113 5.99 -11.81 -3.94
CA LEU A 113 4.79 -11.33 -4.61
C LEU A 113 4.47 -12.16 -5.86
N THR A 114 3.48 -13.05 -5.74
CA THR A 114 3.04 -13.94 -6.82
C THR A 114 1.85 -13.40 -7.60
N THR A 115 1.07 -12.49 -7.02
CA THR A 115 -0.20 -12.04 -7.62
C THR A 115 -0.41 -10.55 -7.42
N ILE A 116 -0.75 -9.87 -8.51
CA ILE A 116 -1.23 -8.48 -8.50
C ILE A 116 -2.61 -8.46 -9.13
N LYS A 117 -3.60 -7.91 -8.41
CA LYS A 117 -4.98 -7.77 -8.87
C LYS A 117 -5.32 -6.29 -8.96
N PHE A 118 -5.91 -5.89 -10.08
CA PHE A 118 -6.45 -4.56 -10.27
C PHE A 118 -7.97 -4.64 -10.36
N SER A 119 -8.69 -3.79 -9.64
CA SER A 119 -10.14 -3.67 -9.73
C SER A 119 -10.58 -2.22 -9.72
N LYS A 120 -11.61 -1.89 -10.50
CA LYS A 120 -12.25 -0.55 -10.54
C LYS A 120 -11.28 0.63 -10.73
N CYS A 121 -10.08 0.39 -11.27
CA CYS A 121 -9.10 1.44 -11.55
C CYS A 121 -9.63 2.38 -12.63
N LYS A 122 -9.47 3.69 -12.41
CA LYS A 122 -9.78 4.73 -13.40
C LYS A 122 -8.47 5.37 -13.86
N GLY A 123 -8.22 5.31 -15.16
CA GLY A 123 -7.02 5.83 -15.82
C GLY A 123 -7.09 5.53 -17.31
N ASP A 124 -6.29 6.22 -18.11
CA ASP A 124 -6.13 5.85 -19.51
C ASP A 124 -5.19 4.62 -19.64
N LYS A 125 -5.11 4.05 -20.84
CA LYS A 125 -4.28 2.87 -21.09
C LYS A 125 -2.78 3.12 -20.83
N SER A 126 -2.29 4.35 -21.06
CA SER A 126 -0.90 4.74 -20.83
C SER A 126 -0.54 4.75 -19.33
N ASP A 127 -1.52 5.06 -18.46
CA ASP A 127 -1.35 5.04 -17.00
C ASP A 127 -1.08 3.62 -16.46
N MET A 128 -1.66 2.60 -17.09
CA MET A 128 -1.46 1.20 -16.71
C MET A 128 -0.20 0.60 -17.33
N GLU A 129 0.17 1.02 -18.54
CA GLU A 129 1.39 0.58 -19.22
C GLU A 129 2.65 0.96 -18.42
N PHE A 130 2.66 2.10 -17.75
CA PHE A 130 3.75 2.54 -16.85
C PHE A 130 4.08 1.54 -15.73
N TRP A 131 3.06 0.88 -15.18
CA TRP A 131 3.24 -0.21 -14.19
C TRP A 131 3.70 -1.51 -14.84
N GLY A 132 3.31 -1.75 -16.09
CA GLY A 132 3.79 -2.87 -16.90
C GLY A 132 5.26 -2.75 -17.30
N MET A 133 5.82 -1.54 -17.40
CA MET A 133 7.20 -1.31 -17.82
C MET A 133 8.26 -1.72 -16.77
N HIS A 134 7.86 -2.08 -15.55
CA HIS A 134 8.77 -2.57 -14.49
C HIS A 134 8.60 -4.06 -14.14
N LYS A 135 7.86 -4.82 -14.96
CA LYS A 135 7.99 -6.28 -15.04
C LYS A 135 8.18 -6.70 -16.49
N PHE A 136 9.42 -6.63 -16.97
CA PHE A 136 10.24 -7.72 -17.52
C PHE A 136 11.67 -7.21 -17.71
#